data_AF-A0A842ZTH5-F1
#
_entry.id   AF-A0A842ZTH5-F1
#
_cell.length_a   1.000
_cell.length_b   1.000
_cell.length_c   1.000
_cell.angle_alpha   90.00
_cell.angle_beta   90.00
_cell.angle_gamma   90.00
#
_symmetry.space_group_name_H-M   'P 1'
#
loop_
_entity.id
_entity.type
_entity.pdbx_description
1 polymer ?
#
loop_
_entity_poly.entity_id
_entity_poly.type
_entity_poly.pdbx_seq_one_letter_code
_entity_poly.pdbx_strand_id
1 'polypeptide(L)'
;MEKINRINNPRVTKEYSDNIPIQEARKSLLRSGYLLEARLENILLKNDYYVQSNYVYPDPESNKPREIDLDAILAIDIKPRKLEYIFLELIIECINNNQPLAFITKEPPFRDYQSFEIKMLGRPETISKTRNSKILLSIPEYLKMKDYHHYFKGSVATQYCTFDLKQKGPNKGEWRAYHHDDHHESLVKLCQALEYSKLDFEEEFDYRIDNS
;
A
#
# COMPACT_ATOMS: atom_id res chain seq x y z
N MET A 1 46.93 13.27 62.36
CA MET A 1 45.70 14.05 62.09
C MET A 1 45.74 14.53 60.64
N GLU A 2 45.34 13.68 59.70
CA GLU A 2 45.23 14.06 58.28
C GLU A 2 43.81 14.56 58.00
N LYS A 3 43.69 15.81 57.53
CA LYS A 3 42.44 16.39 57.05
C LYS A 3 42.28 16.03 55.57
N ILE A 4 41.40 15.09 55.27
CA ILE A 4 40.95 14.79 53.90
C ILE A 4 39.98 15.89 53.46
N ASN A 5 40.44 16.75 52.55
CA ASN A 5 39.58 17.71 51.85
C ASN A 5 38.71 16.97 50.84
N ARG A 6 37.42 16.81 51.15
CA ARG A 6 36.41 16.35 50.20
C ARG A 6 36.08 17.50 49.24
N ILE A 7 36.52 17.33 47.99
CA ILE A 7 36.13 18.18 46.86
C ILE A 7 34.66 17.85 46.54
N ASN A 8 33.75 18.76 46.89
CA ASN A 8 32.36 18.71 46.47
C ASN A 8 32.31 19.03 44.97
N ASN A 9 32.23 17.98 44.15
CA ASN A 9 31.98 18.10 42.73
C ASN A 9 30.45 18.09 42.52
N PRO A 10 29.80 19.22 42.18
CA PRO A 10 28.36 19.25 42.00
C PRO A 10 28.02 18.39 40.78
N ARG A 11 27.39 17.24 41.03
CA ARG A 11 26.71 16.48 39.98
C ARG A 11 25.57 17.34 39.46
N VAL A 12 25.81 17.99 38.32
CA VAL A 12 24.75 18.60 37.52
C VAL A 12 23.88 17.47 36.99
N THR A 13 22.83 17.13 37.72
CA THR A 13 21.73 16.31 37.21
C THR A 13 20.97 17.18 36.22
N LYS A 14 21.16 16.94 34.92
CA LYS A 14 20.26 17.47 33.90
C LYS A 14 18.87 16.90 34.18
N GLU A 15 17.99 17.71 34.75
CA GLU A 15 16.56 17.44 34.73
C GLU A 15 16.13 17.44 33.26
N TYR A 16 15.84 16.26 32.73
CA TYR A 16 15.15 16.15 31.46
C TYR A 16 13.67 16.44 31.74
N SER A 17 13.13 17.47 31.08
CA SER A 17 11.68 17.65 31.02
C SER A 17 11.10 16.47 30.25
N ASP A 18 10.07 15.81 30.79
CA ASP A 18 9.37 14.69 30.13
C ASP A 18 8.70 15.09 28.81
N ASN A 19 8.62 16.39 28.51
CA ASN A 19 8.03 16.92 27.28
C ASN A 19 9.08 17.11 26.18
N ILE A 20 8.75 16.63 24.97
CA ILE A 20 9.53 16.88 23.75
C ILE A 20 9.46 18.37 23.36
N PRO A 21 10.59 19.03 23.03
CA PRO A 21 10.56 20.39 22.51
C PRO A 21 9.79 20.49 21.18
N ILE A 22 9.03 21.57 20.99
CA ILE A 22 8.19 21.76 19.79
C ILE A 22 8.95 21.64 18.46
N GLN A 23 10.20 22.09 18.43
CA GLN A 23 11.05 22.01 17.24
C GLN A 23 11.42 20.55 16.92
N GLU A 24 11.70 19.74 17.93
CA GLU A 24 11.99 18.33 17.76
C GLU A 24 10.73 17.54 17.38
N ALA A 25 9.57 17.86 17.98
CA ALA A 25 8.29 17.29 17.56
C ALA A 25 8.01 17.56 16.07
N ARG A 26 8.21 18.81 15.61
CA ARG A 26 8.02 19.18 14.20
C ARG A 26 8.98 18.44 13.27
N LYS A 27 10.27 18.33 13.61
CA LYS A 27 11.25 17.57 12.82
C LYS A 27 10.90 16.09 12.75
N SER A 28 10.35 15.53 13.82
CA SER A 28 9.91 14.12 13.84
C SER A 28 8.70 13.91 12.95
N LEU A 29 7.68 14.79 13.01
CA LEU A 29 6.51 14.72 12.13
C LEU A 29 6.87 14.86 10.64
N LEU A 30 7.85 15.70 10.30
CA LEU A 30 8.34 15.84 8.92
C LEU A 30 9.04 14.58 8.38
N ARG A 31 9.48 13.69 9.27
CA ARG A 31 10.14 12.42 8.93
C ARG A 31 9.22 11.21 9.09
N SER A 32 7.99 11.39 9.58
CA SER A 32 7.01 10.32 9.75
C SER A 32 6.13 10.15 8.52
N GLY A 33 5.31 9.08 8.51
CA GLY A 33 4.26 8.84 7.50
C GLY A 33 3.07 9.79 7.62
N TYR A 34 2.69 10.19 8.83
CA TYR A 34 1.44 10.96 9.10
C TYR A 34 1.17 12.16 8.18
N LEU A 35 2.18 12.98 7.88
CA LEU A 35 1.99 14.14 7.01
C LEU A 35 1.84 13.75 5.53
N LEU A 36 2.43 12.63 5.13
CA LEU A 36 2.26 12.06 3.80
C LEU A 36 0.85 11.49 3.65
N GLU A 37 0.38 10.73 4.63
CA GLU A 37 -0.97 10.16 4.69
C GLU A 37 -2.04 11.26 4.59
N ALA A 38 -1.98 12.26 5.48
CA ALA A 38 -2.92 13.38 5.48
C ALA A 38 -2.89 14.16 4.16
N ARG A 39 -1.72 14.32 3.52
CA ARG A 39 -1.62 14.97 2.22
C ARG A 39 -2.28 14.14 1.13
N LEU A 40 -2.10 12.83 1.14
CA LEU A 40 -2.67 11.92 0.14
C LEU A 40 -4.19 11.83 0.30
N GLU A 41 -4.69 11.70 1.53
CA GLU A 41 -6.12 11.77 1.86
C GLU A 41 -6.76 13.03 1.25
N ASN A 42 -6.16 14.20 1.49
CA ASN A 42 -6.64 15.46 0.93
C ASN A 42 -6.62 15.50 -0.61
N ILE A 43 -5.68 14.82 -1.25
CA ILE A 43 -5.65 14.71 -2.72
C ILE A 43 -6.80 13.82 -3.20
N LEU A 44 -7.01 12.67 -2.57
CA LEU A 44 -8.07 11.73 -2.91
C LEU A 44 -9.47 12.36 -2.72
N LEU A 45 -9.72 13.01 -1.59
CA LEU A 45 -10.97 13.72 -1.31
C LEU A 45 -11.27 14.81 -2.35
N LYS A 46 -10.24 15.52 -2.85
CA LYS A 46 -10.39 16.52 -3.92
C LYS A 46 -10.69 15.92 -5.29
N ASN A 47 -10.51 14.61 -5.46
CA ASN A 47 -10.80 13.87 -6.67
C ASN A 47 -12.01 12.93 -6.47
N ASP A 48 -12.94 13.32 -5.59
CA ASP A 48 -14.24 12.67 -5.37
C ASP A 48 -14.18 11.24 -4.79
N TYR A 49 -13.04 10.82 -4.26
CA TYR A 49 -12.95 9.58 -3.50
C TYR A 49 -13.61 9.74 -2.13
N TYR A 50 -14.34 8.73 -1.69
CA TYR A 50 -14.57 8.49 -0.26
C TYR A 50 -13.30 7.85 0.30
N VAL A 51 -12.78 8.36 1.42
CA VAL A 51 -11.51 7.92 2.00
C VAL A 51 -11.71 7.56 3.47
N GLN A 52 -11.16 6.42 3.87
CA GLN A 52 -11.07 5.97 5.25
C GLN A 52 -9.59 5.81 5.63
N SER A 53 -9.14 6.60 6.59
CA SER A 53 -7.77 6.54 7.12
C SER A 53 -7.67 5.53 8.27
N ASN A 54 -6.52 4.88 8.43
CA ASN A 54 -6.24 3.87 9.45
C ASN A 54 -7.25 2.71 9.40
N TYR A 55 -7.50 2.17 8.20
CA TYR A 55 -8.47 1.09 8.01
C TYR A 55 -7.93 -0.20 8.60
N VAL A 56 -8.70 -0.80 9.51
CA VAL A 56 -8.32 -2.04 10.20
C VAL A 56 -9.10 -3.22 9.63
N TYR A 57 -8.38 -4.27 9.24
CA TYR A 57 -8.94 -5.51 8.71
C TYR A 57 -8.35 -6.74 9.42
N PRO A 58 -9.08 -7.86 9.48
CA PRO A 58 -8.53 -9.12 9.95
C PRO A 58 -7.64 -9.74 8.86
N ASP A 59 -6.38 -10.02 9.20
CA ASP A 59 -5.47 -10.77 8.33
C ASP A 59 -6.10 -12.13 7.95
N PRO A 60 -6.29 -12.46 6.66
CA PRO A 60 -7.01 -13.68 6.26
C PRO A 60 -6.41 -14.99 6.77
N GLU A 61 -5.09 -15.02 7.02
CA GLU A 61 -4.41 -16.24 7.48
C GLU A 61 -4.37 -16.36 9.01
N SER A 62 -4.06 -15.27 9.71
CA SER A 62 -3.82 -15.26 11.15
C SER A 62 -4.99 -14.71 11.98
N ASN A 63 -5.97 -14.10 11.33
CA ASN A 63 -7.11 -13.40 11.93
C ASN A 63 -6.72 -12.28 12.93
N LYS A 64 -5.48 -11.80 12.85
CA LYS A 64 -4.99 -10.69 13.66
C LYS A 64 -5.38 -9.36 13.01
N PRO A 65 -5.70 -8.33 13.79
CA PRO A 65 -5.95 -7.01 13.23
C PRO A 65 -4.68 -6.48 12.54
N ARG A 66 -4.86 -6.01 11.32
CA ARG A 66 -3.88 -5.31 10.49
C ARG A 66 -4.45 -3.97 10.10
N GLU A 67 -3.57 -3.03 9.83
CA GLU A 67 -3.92 -1.67 9.47
C GLU A 67 -3.29 -1.34 8.14
N ILE A 68 -4.08 -0.73 7.25
CA ILE A 68 -3.60 0.01 6.08
C ILE A 68 -3.82 1.51 6.33
N ASP A 69 -2.92 2.31 5.78
CA ASP A 69 -2.95 3.75 6.05
C ASP A 69 -4.19 4.41 5.47
N LEU A 70 -4.56 4.09 4.22
CA LEU A 70 -5.76 4.60 3.56
C LEU A 70 -6.46 3.52 2.73
N ASP A 71 -7.78 3.47 2.85
CA ASP A 71 -8.69 2.84 1.90
C ASP A 71 -9.51 3.93 1.21
N ALA A 72 -9.65 3.86 -0.12
CA ALA A 72 -10.38 4.87 -0.86
C ALA A 72 -11.19 4.29 -2.01
N ILE A 73 -12.45 4.70 -2.11
CA ILE A 73 -13.38 4.23 -3.13
C ILE A 73 -13.96 5.39 -3.95
N LEU A 74 -13.97 5.23 -5.27
CA LEU A 74 -14.62 6.14 -6.22
C LEU A 74 -15.73 5.40 -6.97
N ALA A 75 -16.93 5.96 -6.94
CA ALA A 75 -18.05 5.46 -7.72
C ALA A 75 -18.15 6.22 -9.06
N ILE A 76 -17.91 5.52 -10.16
CA ILE A 76 -18.03 6.06 -11.51
C ILE A 76 -19.38 5.64 -12.08
N ASP A 77 -20.26 6.61 -12.29
CA ASP A 77 -21.55 6.40 -12.92
C ASP A 77 -21.41 6.11 -14.43
N ILE A 78 -21.89 4.95 -14.87
CA ILE A 78 -21.89 4.55 -16.28
C ILE A 78 -23.23 4.91 -16.94
N LYS A 79 -24.33 4.86 -16.17
CA LYS A 79 -25.69 5.19 -16.61
C LYS A 79 -26.51 5.77 -15.45
N PRO A 80 -26.62 7.11 -15.36
CA PRO A 80 -27.22 7.77 -14.20
C PRO A 80 -28.66 7.40 -13.91
N ARG A 81 -29.41 7.00 -14.94
CA ARG A 81 -30.83 6.64 -14.81
C ARG A 81 -31.07 5.18 -14.41
N LYS A 82 -30.02 4.37 -14.31
CA LYS A 82 -30.13 2.93 -14.04
C LYS A 82 -29.38 2.48 -12.79
N LEU A 83 -28.76 3.41 -12.06
CA LEU A 83 -27.93 3.10 -10.89
C LEU A 83 -26.82 2.07 -11.23
N GLU A 84 -26.22 2.20 -12.42
CA GLU A 84 -25.12 1.34 -12.87
C GLU A 84 -23.78 2.06 -12.63
N TYR A 85 -22.94 1.51 -11.75
CA TYR A 85 -21.66 2.09 -11.35
C TYR A 85 -20.50 1.13 -11.58
N ILE A 86 -19.31 1.67 -11.85
CA ILE A 86 -18.02 1.01 -11.61
C ILE A 86 -17.44 1.61 -10.34
N PHE A 87 -17.08 0.77 -9.39
CA PHE A 87 -16.32 1.20 -8.21
C PHE A 87 -14.83 0.97 -8.46
N LEU A 88 -14.02 1.98 -8.17
CA LEU A 88 -12.57 1.89 -8.13
C LEU A 88 -12.12 1.99 -6.68
N GLU A 89 -11.53 0.91 -6.17
CA GLU A 89 -10.98 0.84 -4.82
C GLU A 89 -9.47 0.96 -4.86
N LEU A 90 -8.91 1.77 -3.96
CA LEU A 90 -7.49 2.00 -3.79
C LEU A 90 -7.10 1.68 -2.34
N ILE A 91 -6.32 0.61 -2.18
CA ILE A 91 -5.69 0.22 -0.92
C ILE A 91 -4.28 0.80 -0.91
N ILE A 92 -3.94 1.61 0.10
CA ILE A 92 -2.72 2.43 0.08
C ILE A 92 -1.94 2.32 1.39
N GLU A 93 -0.62 2.15 1.24
CA GLU A 93 0.39 2.28 2.30
C GLU A 93 1.35 3.44 1.94
N CYS A 94 1.68 4.26 2.92
CA CYS A 94 2.43 5.50 2.82
C CYS A 94 3.81 5.35 3.49
N ILE A 95 4.85 5.15 2.68
CA ILE A 95 6.23 5.08 3.19
C ILE A 95 6.93 6.40 2.92
N ASN A 96 7.35 7.09 3.99
CA ASN A 96 8.21 8.26 3.86
C ASN A 96 9.65 7.84 3.54
N ASN A 97 9.93 7.65 2.25
CA ASN A 97 11.24 7.24 1.76
C ASN A 97 12.04 8.45 1.26
N ASN A 98 13.23 8.66 1.82
CA ASN A 98 14.14 9.74 1.44
C ASN A 98 15.12 9.34 0.31
N GLN A 99 15.06 8.09 -0.15
CA GLN A 99 15.91 7.53 -1.18
C GLN A 99 15.08 7.03 -2.34
N PRO A 100 15.62 6.93 -3.56
CA PRO A 100 14.87 6.38 -4.68
C PRO A 100 14.63 4.87 -4.47
N LEU A 101 13.46 4.40 -4.91
CA LEU A 101 13.20 2.97 -5.12
C LEU A 101 13.59 2.61 -6.54
N ALA A 102 14.47 1.62 -6.68
CA ALA A 102 14.82 1.04 -7.96
C ALA A 102 14.06 -0.28 -8.14
N PHE A 103 13.29 -0.37 -9.23
CA PHE A 103 12.58 -1.58 -9.62
C PHE A 103 13.36 -2.29 -10.72
N ILE A 104 13.64 -3.58 -10.52
CA ILE A 104 14.31 -4.42 -11.50
C ILE A 104 13.26 -5.26 -12.20
N THR A 105 13.04 -4.92 -13.46
CA THR A 105 12.01 -5.53 -14.30
C THR A 105 12.57 -6.66 -15.13
N LYS A 106 11.75 -7.69 -15.35
CA LYS A 106 12.05 -8.74 -16.32
C LYS A 106 10.87 -8.95 -17.26
N GLU A 107 11.19 -9.42 -18.45
CA GLU A 107 10.18 -9.91 -19.38
C GLU A 107 9.55 -11.18 -18.81
N PRO A 108 8.21 -11.25 -18.70
CA PRO A 108 7.59 -12.46 -18.22
C PRO A 108 7.74 -13.57 -19.24
N PRO A 109 8.03 -14.82 -18.82
CA PRO A 109 8.29 -15.93 -19.74
C PRO A 109 7.06 -16.28 -20.59
N PHE A 110 5.85 -15.98 -20.10
CA PHE A 110 4.58 -16.31 -20.75
C PHE A 110 3.58 -15.15 -20.68
N ARG A 111 3.78 -14.11 -21.50
CA ARG A 111 2.91 -12.91 -21.57
C ARG A 111 1.43 -13.24 -21.75
N ASP A 112 1.12 -14.23 -22.59
CA ASP A 112 -0.26 -14.58 -22.94
C ASP A 112 -1.03 -15.25 -21.78
N TYR A 113 -0.33 -15.76 -20.76
CA TYR A 113 -0.95 -16.38 -19.58
C TYR A 113 -1.02 -15.45 -18.37
N GLN A 114 -0.56 -14.19 -18.50
CA GLN A 114 -0.59 -13.23 -17.38
C GLN A 114 -1.98 -12.67 -17.07
N SER A 115 -3.00 -12.99 -17.86
CA SER A 115 -4.38 -12.62 -17.55
C SER A 115 -4.85 -13.15 -16.20
N PHE A 116 -4.35 -14.31 -15.78
CA PHE A 116 -4.69 -14.94 -14.50
C PHE A 116 -4.07 -14.22 -13.29
N GLU A 117 -3.05 -13.40 -13.51
CA GLU A 117 -2.39 -12.64 -12.44
C GLU A 117 -3.11 -11.33 -12.12
N ILE A 118 -4.00 -10.87 -13.01
CA ILE A 118 -4.81 -9.68 -12.77
C ILE A 118 -5.91 -10.07 -11.79
N LYS A 119 -5.76 -9.66 -10.54
CA LYS A 119 -6.79 -9.79 -9.51
C LYS A 119 -7.95 -8.86 -9.90
N MET A 120 -9.06 -9.45 -10.35
CA MET A 120 -10.30 -8.75 -10.68
C MET A 120 -11.45 -9.39 -9.94
N LEU A 121 -12.36 -8.55 -9.46
CA LEU A 121 -13.61 -8.95 -8.83
C LEU A 121 -14.75 -8.22 -9.50
N GLY A 122 -15.89 -8.91 -9.61
CA GLY A 122 -17.08 -8.31 -10.18
C GLY A 122 -18.03 -9.33 -10.76
N ARG A 123 -19.30 -8.93 -10.83
CA ARG A 123 -20.36 -9.68 -11.49
C ARG A 123 -20.86 -8.90 -12.71
N PRO A 124 -21.10 -9.57 -13.85
CA PRO A 124 -20.87 -11.00 -14.07
C PRO A 124 -19.37 -11.32 -14.21
N GLU A 125 -18.94 -12.50 -13.77
CA GLU A 125 -17.55 -12.97 -13.93
C GLU A 125 -17.15 -13.16 -15.40
N THR A 126 -18.16 -13.39 -16.25
CA THR A 126 -17.99 -13.52 -17.69
C THR A 126 -19.01 -12.68 -18.45
N ILE A 127 -18.60 -12.19 -19.61
CA ILE A 127 -19.40 -11.32 -20.46
C ILE A 127 -19.58 -12.00 -21.81
N SER A 128 -20.81 -12.08 -22.30
CA SER A 128 -21.04 -12.62 -23.63
C SER A 128 -20.44 -11.70 -24.70
N LYS A 129 -19.68 -12.28 -25.63
CA LYS A 129 -18.99 -11.53 -26.70
C LYS A 129 -19.93 -10.64 -27.52
N THR A 130 -21.17 -11.08 -27.70
CA THR A 130 -22.27 -10.31 -28.30
C THR A 130 -23.58 -10.70 -27.63
N ARG A 131 -24.64 -9.89 -27.77
CA ARG A 131 -25.94 -10.11 -27.08
C ARG A 131 -26.51 -11.54 -27.18
N ASN A 132 -26.22 -12.27 -28.25
CA ASN A 132 -26.73 -13.62 -28.50
C ASN A 132 -25.61 -14.68 -28.63
N SER A 133 -24.38 -14.34 -28.28
CA SER A 133 -23.25 -15.26 -28.37
C SER A 133 -23.29 -16.28 -27.22
N LYS A 134 -22.97 -17.54 -27.53
CA LYS A 134 -22.65 -18.57 -26.51
C LYS A 134 -21.21 -18.48 -26.02
N ILE A 135 -20.37 -17.71 -26.69
CA ILE A 135 -18.98 -17.44 -26.27
C ILE A 135 -19.02 -16.42 -25.14
N LEU A 136 -18.59 -16.88 -23.96
CA LEU A 136 -18.37 -16.07 -22.78
C LEU A 136 -16.88 -15.72 -22.71
N LEU A 137 -16.60 -14.45 -22.43
CA LEU A 137 -15.26 -13.91 -22.25
C LEU A 137 -15.07 -13.56 -20.77
N SER A 138 -13.86 -13.76 -20.25
CA SER A 138 -13.49 -13.15 -18.97
C SER A 138 -13.49 -11.61 -19.10
N ILE A 139 -13.55 -10.90 -17.97
CA ILE A 139 -13.49 -9.43 -17.97
C ILE A 139 -12.21 -8.90 -18.66
N PRO A 140 -10.99 -9.42 -18.38
CA PRO A 140 -9.78 -8.97 -19.08
C PRO A 140 -9.83 -9.14 -20.60
N GLU A 141 -10.41 -10.25 -21.07
CA GLU A 141 -10.58 -10.51 -22.50
C GLU A 141 -11.62 -9.57 -23.13
N TYR A 142 -12.75 -9.37 -22.45
CA TYR A 142 -13.81 -8.48 -22.93
C TYR A 142 -13.32 -7.03 -23.05
N LEU A 143 -12.56 -6.54 -22.06
CA LEU A 143 -11.95 -5.21 -22.06
C LEU A 143 -10.71 -5.12 -22.96
N LYS A 144 -10.25 -6.24 -23.54
CA LYS A 144 -9.01 -6.33 -24.34
C LYS A 144 -7.79 -5.82 -23.59
N MET A 145 -7.67 -6.16 -22.31
CA MET A 145 -6.54 -5.73 -21.46
C MET A 145 -5.18 -6.14 -22.03
N LYS A 146 -5.13 -7.20 -22.86
CA LYS A 146 -3.93 -7.58 -23.62
C LYS A 146 -3.31 -6.43 -24.41
N ASP A 147 -4.12 -5.48 -24.85
CA ASP A 147 -3.70 -4.39 -25.71
C ASP A 147 -3.04 -3.22 -24.95
N TYR A 148 -3.32 -3.05 -23.65
CA TYR A 148 -2.87 -1.87 -22.89
C TYR A 148 -2.35 -2.16 -21.47
N HIS A 149 -2.73 -3.26 -20.83
CA HIS A 149 -2.40 -3.50 -19.43
C HIS A 149 -0.94 -3.96 -19.28
N HIS A 150 -0.28 -3.49 -18.22
CA HIS A 150 1.15 -3.66 -18.03
C HIS A 150 1.58 -5.13 -17.87
N TYR A 151 0.71 -5.99 -17.33
CA TYR A 151 0.92 -7.45 -17.30
C TYR A 151 1.03 -8.10 -18.70
N PHE A 152 0.54 -7.46 -19.78
CA PHE A 152 0.67 -8.05 -21.13
C PHE A 152 1.71 -7.33 -21.98
N LYS A 153 1.85 -6.02 -21.80
CA LYS A 153 2.66 -5.17 -22.66
C LYS A 153 4.03 -4.81 -22.08
N GLY A 154 4.15 -4.76 -20.75
CA GLY A 154 5.32 -4.24 -20.06
C GLY A 154 6.19 -5.31 -19.42
N SER A 155 7.39 -4.89 -19.03
CA SER A 155 8.22 -5.66 -18.11
C SER A 155 7.68 -5.48 -16.69
N VAL A 156 7.56 -6.57 -15.94
CA VAL A 156 7.04 -6.55 -14.57
C VAL A 156 8.22 -6.55 -13.60
N ALA A 157 8.17 -5.67 -12.60
CA ALA A 157 9.17 -5.65 -11.53
C ALA A 157 8.98 -6.88 -10.65
N THR A 158 10.02 -7.70 -10.52
CA THR A 158 10.02 -8.85 -9.56
C THR A 158 11.00 -8.68 -8.43
N GLN A 159 11.81 -7.63 -8.48
CA GLN A 159 12.74 -7.23 -7.43
C GLN A 159 12.72 -5.71 -7.35
N TYR A 160 12.96 -5.19 -6.16
CA TYR A 160 13.14 -3.77 -5.92
C TYR A 160 14.21 -3.58 -4.84
N CYS A 161 14.89 -2.44 -4.85
CA CYS A 161 15.83 -2.07 -3.80
C CYS A 161 15.77 -0.57 -3.51
N THR A 162 16.29 -0.18 -2.36
CA THR A 162 16.59 1.21 -2.00
C THR A 162 18.08 1.36 -1.74
N PHE A 163 18.52 2.56 -1.40
CA PHE A 163 19.94 2.92 -1.29
C PHE A 163 20.25 3.52 0.07
N ASP A 164 21.38 3.18 0.66
CA ASP A 164 21.91 3.89 1.83
C ASP A 164 23.43 3.99 1.76
N LEU A 165 23.98 4.90 2.56
CA LEU A 165 25.41 5.05 2.74
C LEU A 165 25.88 4.10 3.84
N LYS A 166 26.91 3.30 3.56
CA LYS A 166 27.58 2.48 4.58
C LYS A 166 28.10 3.37 5.70
N GLN A 167 27.60 3.17 6.92
CA GLN A 167 27.97 3.98 8.08
C GLN A 167 29.23 3.48 8.81
N LYS A 168 29.60 2.20 8.62
CA LYS A 168 30.70 1.51 9.34
C LYS A 168 31.47 0.60 8.39
N GLY A 169 32.71 0.27 8.77
CA GLY A 169 33.58 -0.65 8.02
C GLY A 169 34.55 0.04 7.06
N PRO A 170 35.39 -0.74 6.34
CA PRO A 170 36.45 -0.23 5.45
C PRO A 170 35.92 0.64 4.29
N ASN A 171 34.64 0.48 3.96
CA ASN A 171 33.97 1.12 2.84
C ASN A 171 32.95 2.18 3.30
N LYS A 172 33.19 2.83 4.44
CA LYS A 172 32.30 3.88 4.96
C LYS A 172 32.13 4.99 3.93
N GLY A 173 30.89 5.39 3.68
CA GLY A 173 30.55 6.42 2.69
C GLY A 173 30.30 5.90 1.27
N GLU A 174 30.46 4.60 1.02
CA GLU A 174 29.96 4.01 -0.23
C GLU A 174 28.45 3.79 -0.19
N TRP A 175 27.78 4.06 -1.31
CA TRP A 175 26.39 3.67 -1.53
C TRP A 175 26.27 2.15 -1.65
N ARG A 176 25.24 1.58 -1.04
CA ARG A 176 24.84 0.19 -1.26
C ARG A 176 23.37 0.12 -1.63
N ALA A 177 23.03 -0.82 -2.50
CA ALA A 177 21.66 -1.21 -2.75
C ALA A 177 21.26 -2.31 -1.75
N TYR A 178 20.06 -2.23 -1.19
CA TYR A 178 19.54 -3.24 -0.28
C TYR A 178 18.00 -3.29 -0.29
N HIS A 179 17.44 -4.35 0.27
CA HIS A 179 16.02 -4.47 0.52
C HIS A 179 15.73 -3.89 1.92
N HIS A 180 14.97 -2.79 1.98
CA HIS A 180 14.49 -2.27 3.26
C HIS A 180 13.26 -3.05 3.68
N ASP A 181 13.25 -3.53 4.92
CA ASP A 181 12.15 -4.35 5.46
C ASP A 181 10.83 -3.59 5.42
N ASP A 182 10.79 -2.31 5.80
CA ASP A 182 9.59 -1.45 5.70
C ASP A 182 8.92 -1.49 4.33
N HIS A 183 9.69 -1.47 3.22
CA HIS A 183 9.12 -1.58 1.87
C HIS A 183 8.53 -2.96 1.60
N HIS A 184 9.19 -4.01 2.08
CA HIS A 184 8.69 -5.37 1.94
C HIS A 184 7.42 -5.59 2.74
N GLU A 185 7.42 -5.17 4.01
CA GLU A 185 6.29 -5.31 4.90
C GLU A 185 5.07 -4.56 4.35
N SER A 186 5.21 -3.31 3.91
CA SER A 186 4.08 -2.57 3.30
C SER A 186 3.57 -3.23 2.02
N LEU A 187 4.43 -3.76 1.15
CA LEU A 187 3.97 -4.48 -0.04
C LEU A 187 3.22 -5.78 0.32
N VAL A 188 3.71 -6.51 1.33
CA VAL A 188 3.03 -7.71 1.83
C VAL A 188 1.67 -7.35 2.43
N LYS A 189 1.58 -6.30 3.25
CA LYS A 189 0.31 -5.80 3.79
C LYS A 189 -0.69 -5.47 2.68
N LEU A 190 -0.26 -4.78 1.62
CA LEU A 190 -1.13 -4.46 0.48
C LEU A 190 -1.68 -5.72 -0.19
N CYS A 191 -0.84 -6.74 -0.38
CA CYS A 191 -1.30 -8.03 -0.89
C CYS A 191 -2.33 -8.68 0.06
N GLN A 192 -2.07 -8.67 1.37
CA GLN A 192 -2.98 -9.25 2.36
C GLN A 192 -4.31 -8.50 2.44
N ALA A 193 -4.29 -7.17 2.42
CA ALA A 193 -5.48 -6.32 2.40
C ALA A 193 -6.31 -6.55 1.13
N LEU A 194 -5.65 -6.71 -0.03
CA LEU A 194 -6.32 -7.04 -1.28
C LEU A 194 -7.02 -8.41 -1.23
N GLU A 195 -6.35 -9.43 -0.68
CA GLU A 195 -6.98 -10.75 -0.52
C GLU A 195 -8.13 -10.71 0.51
N TYR A 196 -8.03 -9.90 1.57
CA TYR A 196 -9.14 -9.67 2.49
C TYR A 196 -10.33 -8.99 1.80
N SER A 197 -10.11 -7.85 1.14
CA SER A 197 -11.16 -7.11 0.41
C SER A 197 -11.86 -8.02 -0.62
N LYS A 198 -11.10 -8.93 -1.23
CA LYS A 198 -11.65 -9.96 -2.10
C LYS A 198 -12.63 -10.90 -1.40
N LEU A 199 -12.23 -11.48 -0.28
CA LEU A 199 -13.06 -12.41 0.48
C LEU A 199 -14.31 -11.72 1.01
N ASP A 200 -14.15 -10.51 1.56
CA ASP A 200 -15.24 -9.69 2.08
C ASP A 200 -16.30 -9.39 1.01
N PHE A 201 -15.84 -9.02 -0.21
CA PHE A 201 -16.73 -8.81 -1.36
C PHE A 201 -17.49 -10.07 -1.77
N GLU A 202 -16.81 -11.22 -1.80
CA GLU A 202 -17.43 -12.51 -2.16
C GLU A 202 -18.49 -12.93 -1.11
N GLU A 203 -18.19 -12.79 0.18
CA GLU A 203 -19.10 -13.13 1.28
C GLU A 203 -20.34 -12.22 1.34
N GLU A 204 -20.16 -10.89 1.23
CA GLU A 204 -21.27 -9.95 1.24
C GLU A 204 -22.24 -10.21 0.07
N PHE A 205 -21.69 -10.60 -1.08
CA PHE A 205 -22.48 -10.86 -2.27
C PHE A 205 -23.28 -12.17 -2.16
N ASP A 206 -22.66 -13.25 -1.69
CA ASP A 206 -23.34 -14.53 -1.49
C ASP A 206 -24.48 -14.39 -0.47
N TYR A 207 -24.26 -13.62 0.61
CA TYR A 207 -25.31 -13.30 1.57
C TYR A 207 -26.49 -12.57 0.93
N ARG A 208 -26.25 -11.60 0.03
CA ARG A 208 -27.32 -10.86 -0.65
C ARG A 208 -28.14 -11.75 -1.59
N ILE A 209 -27.52 -12.71 -2.28
CA ILE A 209 -28.21 -13.67 -3.15
C ILE A 209 -29.10 -14.61 -2.32
N ASP A 210 -28.56 -15.18 -1.25
CA ASP A 210 -29.31 -16.15 -0.43
C ASP A 210 -30.53 -15.54 0.26
N ASN A 211 -30.56 -14.20 0.41
CA ASN A 211 -31.63 -13.46 1.06
C ASN A 211 -32.50 -12.62 0.10
N SER A 212 -32.34 -12.76 -1.23
CA SER A 212 -33.14 -12.07 -2.27
C SER A 212 -34.08 -13.00 -3.02
#